data_AF-A0A0D6KXS3-F1
#
_entry.id   AF-A0A0D6KXS3-F1
#
_cell.length_a   1.000
_cell.length_b   1.000
_cell.length_c   1.000
_cell.angle_alpha   90.00
_cell.angle_beta   90.00
_cell.angle_gamma   90.00
#
_symmetry.space_group_name_H-M   'P 1'
#
loop_
_entity.id
_entity.type
_entity.pdbx_description
1 polymer ?
#
loop_
_entity_poly.entity_id
_entity_poly.type
_entity_poly.pdbx_seq_one_letter_code
_entity_poly.pdbx_strand_id
1 'polypeptide(L)'
;MSKIAFFTTYIQEEIAKVIGIETSDLDVEMSLNYLGLDSLIAVKLRNKFRKELSVDVPAVKFLEDTNVASLAILVDELSANAESKIDDDEWLEGEL
;
A
#
# COMPACT_ATOMS: atom_id res chain seq x y z
N MET A 1 -9.35 -12.11 11.91
CA MET A 1 -8.30 -11.99 10.86
C MET A 1 -7.37 -10.86 11.27
N SER A 2 -6.05 -11.02 11.10
CA SER A 2 -5.09 -9.94 11.37
C SER A 2 -5.20 -8.87 10.27
N LYS A 3 -5.01 -7.59 10.61
CA LYS A 3 -5.08 -6.45 9.68
C LYS A 3 -4.05 -6.58 8.56
N ILE A 4 -2.85 -7.06 8.88
CA ILE A 4 -1.79 -7.36 7.90
C ILE A 4 -2.28 -8.41 6.89
N ALA A 5 -2.95 -9.49 7.34
CA ALA A 5 -3.42 -10.54 6.43
C ALA A 5 -4.47 -10.01 5.43
N PHE A 6 -5.32 -9.07 5.86
CA PHE A 6 -6.25 -8.38 4.96
C PHE A 6 -5.50 -7.58 3.89
N PHE A 7 -4.50 -6.79 4.28
CA PHE A 7 -3.69 -6.04 3.32
C PHE A 7 -2.88 -6.94 2.39
N THR A 8 -2.32 -8.05 2.89
CA THR A 8 -1.61 -9.02 2.04
C THR A 8 -2.50 -9.55 0.94
N THR A 9 -3.71 -10.04 1.26
CA THR A 9 -4.66 -10.55 0.26
C THR A 9 -5.09 -9.47 -0.72
N TYR A 10 -5.43 -8.28 -0.22
CA TYR A 10 -5.85 -7.16 -1.08
C TYR A 10 -4.73 -6.72 -2.03
N ILE A 11 -3.50 -6.57 -1.55
CA ILE A 11 -2.35 -6.14 -2.36
C ILE A 11 -2.00 -7.23 -3.39
N GLN A 12 -2.04 -8.50 -3.01
CA GLN A 12 -1.83 -9.63 -3.92
C GLN A 12 -2.84 -9.61 -5.07
N GLU A 13 -4.13 -9.45 -4.76
CA GLU A 13 -5.19 -9.33 -5.76
C GLU A 13 -4.96 -8.16 -6.72
N GLU A 14 -4.52 -7.02 -6.20
CA GLU A 14 -4.30 -5.83 -7.02
C GLU A 14 -3.10 -5.95 -7.94
N ILE A 15 -2.00 -6.51 -7.44
CA ILE A 15 -0.82 -6.76 -8.25
C ILE A 15 -1.12 -7.79 -9.34
N ALA A 16 -1.80 -8.89 -8.99
CA ALA A 16 -2.20 -9.92 -9.94
C ALA A 16 -3.08 -9.34 -11.07
N LYS A 17 -4.06 -8.50 -10.74
CA LYS A 17 -4.91 -7.79 -11.72
C LYS A 17 -4.11 -6.86 -12.63
N VAL A 18 -3.14 -6.13 -12.09
CA VAL A 18 -2.35 -5.15 -12.86
C VAL A 18 -1.36 -5.83 -13.80
N ILE A 19 -0.75 -6.94 -13.36
CA ILE A 19 0.19 -7.74 -14.15
C ILE A 19 -0.55 -8.65 -15.15
N GLY A 20 -1.79 -9.04 -14.84
CA GLY A 20 -2.61 -9.91 -15.67
C GLY A 20 -2.34 -11.40 -15.44
N ILE A 21 -2.05 -11.78 -14.19
CA ILE A 21 -1.87 -13.17 -13.75
C ILE A 21 -2.93 -13.54 -12.71
N GLU A 22 -3.09 -14.84 -12.44
CA GLU A 22 -3.93 -15.30 -11.35
C GLU A 22 -3.26 -15.00 -10.00
N THR A 23 -4.07 -14.77 -8.97
CA THR A 23 -3.55 -14.50 -7.61
C THR A 23 -2.79 -15.70 -7.05
N SER A 24 -3.18 -16.92 -7.43
CA SER A 24 -2.48 -18.16 -7.06
C SER A 24 -1.09 -18.29 -7.67
N ASP A 25 -0.83 -17.60 -8.78
CA ASP A 25 0.46 -17.63 -9.48
C ASP A 25 1.42 -16.55 -8.94
N LEU A 26 0.91 -15.65 -8.09
CA LEU A 26 1.67 -14.59 -7.45
C LEU A 26 2.18 -15.04 -6.08
N ASP A 27 3.50 -15.28 -6.00
CA ASP A 27 4.19 -15.52 -4.73
C ASP A 27 4.35 -14.21 -3.95
N VAL A 28 3.84 -14.19 -2.72
CA VAL A 28 3.84 -13.01 -1.84
C VAL A 28 5.22 -12.68 -1.26
N GLU A 29 6.17 -13.63 -1.29
CA GLU A 29 7.55 -13.43 -0.84
C GLU A 29 8.48 -13.04 -1.98
N MET A 30 8.07 -13.27 -3.24
CA MET A 30 8.84 -12.90 -4.41
C MET A 30 8.90 -11.38 -4.59
N SER A 31 10.08 -10.90 -4.95
CA SER A 31 10.27 -9.48 -5.24
C SER A 31 9.48 -9.08 -6.49
N LEU A 32 8.72 -8.00 -6.36
CA LEU A 32 7.83 -7.49 -7.40
C LEU A 32 8.60 -7.01 -8.63
N ASN A 33 9.87 -6.63 -8.46
CA ASN A 33 10.74 -6.25 -9.57
C ASN A 33 10.94 -7.39 -10.57
N TYR A 34 10.97 -8.65 -10.11
CA TYR A 34 11.06 -9.82 -10.99
C TYR A 34 9.77 -10.07 -11.78
N LEU A 35 8.65 -9.54 -11.31
CA LEU A 35 7.33 -9.70 -11.93
C LEU A 35 7.04 -8.58 -12.95
N GLY A 36 8.04 -7.75 -13.26
CA GLY A 36 7.89 -6.66 -14.23
C GLY A 36 7.23 -5.42 -13.64
N LEU A 37 7.28 -5.22 -12.32
CA LEU A 37 6.82 -4.00 -11.69
C LEU A 37 7.64 -2.80 -12.17
N ASP A 38 7.06 -2.03 -13.10
CA ASP A 38 7.67 -0.82 -13.63
C ASP A 38 7.16 0.44 -12.91
N SER A 39 7.72 1.60 -13.28
CA SER A 39 7.30 2.88 -12.70
C SER A 39 5.83 3.22 -12.97
N LEU A 40 5.24 2.75 -14.08
CA LEU A 40 3.84 3.01 -14.40
C LEU A 40 2.90 2.18 -13.51
N ILE A 41 3.23 0.92 -13.28
CA ILE A 41 2.52 0.03 -12.36
C ILE A 41 2.65 0.55 -10.92
N ALA A 42 3.84 0.97 -10.49
CA ALA A 42 4.06 1.58 -9.18
C ALA A 42 3.16 2.82 -8.96
N VAL A 43 3.04 3.70 -9.95
CA VAL A 43 2.17 4.88 -9.88
C VAL A 43 0.69 4.48 -9.84
N LYS A 44 0.27 3.46 -10.60
CA LYS A 44 -1.11 2.94 -10.56
C LYS A 44 -1.46 2.39 -9.17
N LEU A 45 -0.59 1.56 -8.58
CA LEU A 45 -0.77 0.99 -7.25
C LEU A 45 -0.81 2.09 -6.18
N ARG A 46 0.12 3.04 -6.22
CA ARG A 46 0.12 4.21 -5.32
C ARG A 46 -1.21 4.96 -5.37
N ASN A 47 -1.68 5.32 -6.56
CA ASN A 47 -2.94 6.04 -6.71
C ASN A 47 -4.13 5.25 -6.18
N LYS A 48 -4.11 3.91 -6.35
CA LYS A 48 -5.15 3.03 -5.85
C LYS A 48 -5.15 2.94 -4.32
N PHE A 49 -3.98 2.77 -3.69
CA PHE A 49 -3.86 2.73 -2.24
C PHE A 49 -4.27 4.07 -1.60
N ARG A 50 -3.90 5.19 -2.23
CA ARG A 50 -4.34 6.51 -1.78
C ARG A 50 -5.85 6.68 -1.85
N LYS A 51 -6.50 6.12 -2.88
CA LYS A 51 -7.94 6.24 -3.09
C LYS A 51 -8.76 5.29 -2.21
N GLU A 52 -8.31 4.05 -2.06
CA GLU A 52 -9.10 2.99 -1.40
C GLU A 52 -8.73 2.81 0.06
N LEU A 53 -7.48 3.06 0.44
CA LEU A 53 -6.96 2.86 1.80
C LEU A 53 -6.60 4.18 2.49
N SER A 54 -6.71 5.32 1.82
CA SER A 54 -6.25 6.63 2.32
C SER A 54 -4.77 6.65 2.72
N VAL A 55 -3.96 5.77 2.13
CA VAL A 55 -2.52 5.64 2.40
C VAL A 55 -1.71 6.08 1.18
N ASP A 56 -0.74 6.99 1.39
CA ASP A 56 0.20 7.40 0.34
C ASP A 56 1.53 6.66 0.46
N VAL A 57 1.70 5.60 -0.34
CA VAL A 57 2.97 4.87 -0.42
C VAL A 57 3.87 5.53 -1.48
N PRO A 58 5.11 5.94 -1.13
CA PRO A 58 6.04 6.52 -2.11
C PRO A 58 6.32 5.55 -3.26
N ALA A 59 6.26 6.03 -4.51
CA ALA A 59 6.48 5.20 -5.71
C ALA A 59 7.84 4.46 -5.69
N VAL A 60 8.86 5.06 -5.07
CA VAL A 60 10.21 4.47 -4.92
C VAL A 60 10.17 3.17 -4.10
N LYS A 61 9.27 3.07 -3.10
CA LYS A 61 9.15 1.86 -2.26
C LYS A 61 8.68 0.64 -3.04
N PHE A 62 7.93 0.84 -4.11
CA PHE A 62 7.52 -0.23 -5.00
C PHE A 62 8.66 -0.72 -5.89
N LEU A 63 9.58 0.18 -6.26
CA LEU A 63 10.72 -0.11 -7.15
C LEU A 63 11.95 -0.63 -6.39
N GLU A 64 11.95 -0.53 -5.07
CA GLU A 64 12.91 -1.23 -4.21
C GLU A 64 12.68 -2.74 -4.27
N ASP A 65 13.59 -3.54 -3.71
CA ASP A 65 13.45 -5.01 -3.64
C ASP A 65 12.36 -5.40 -2.62
N THR A 66 11.10 -5.13 -3.00
CA THR A 66 9.92 -5.26 -2.16
C THR A 66 9.05 -6.42 -2.62
N ASN A 67 8.30 -7.01 -1.69
CA ASN A 67 7.34 -8.07 -1.94
C ASN A 67 5.97 -7.72 -1.33
N VAL A 68 4.95 -8.54 -1.61
CA VAL A 68 3.58 -8.30 -1.15
C VAL A 68 3.51 -8.26 0.38
N ALA A 69 4.23 -9.15 1.07
CA ALA A 69 4.27 -9.19 2.53
C ALA A 69 4.83 -7.89 3.12
N SER A 70 5.93 -7.37 2.57
CA SER A 70 6.58 -6.14 3.01
C SER A 70 5.71 -4.91 2.73
N LEU A 71 5.03 -4.86 1.58
CA LEU A 71 4.06 -3.79 1.28
C LEU A 71 2.86 -3.82 2.24
N ALA A 72 2.36 -4.99 2.62
CA ALA A 72 1.26 -5.11 3.56
C ALA A 72 1.60 -4.54 4.94
N ILE A 73 2.82 -4.79 5.41
CA ILE A 73 3.34 -4.21 6.66
C ILE A 73 3.44 -2.68 6.53
N LEU A 74 4.04 -2.19 5.45
CA LEU A 74 4.20 -0.76 5.21
C LEU A 74 2.85 -0.03 5.13
N VAL A 75 1.86 -0.62 4.46
CA VAL A 75 0.50 -0.07 4.37
C VAL A 75 -0.18 -0.06 5.74
N ASP A 76 0.00 -1.09 6.55
CA ASP A 76 -0.53 -1.11 7.92
C ASP A 76 0.09 0.00 8.79
N GLU A 77 1.42 0.14 8.76
CA GLU A 77 2.15 1.20 9.47
C GLU A 77 1.71 2.60 9.04
N LEU A 78 1.53 2.83 7.74
CA LEU A 78 1.08 4.12 7.23
C LEU A 78 -0.38 4.39 7.56
N SER A 79 -1.24 3.36 7.56
CA SER A 79 -2.64 3.50 7.96
C SER A 79 -2.79 3.83 9.44
N ALA A 80 -1.97 3.23 10.31
CA ALA A 80 -1.96 3.54 11.74
C ALA A 80 -1.47 4.97 12.03
N ASN A 81 -0.50 5.46 11.25
CA ASN A 81 -0.03 6.85 11.37
C ASN A 81 -1.04 7.89 10.83
N ALA A 82 -1.86 7.52 9.84
CA ALA A 82 -2.90 8.40 9.32
C ALA A 82 -4.03 8.65 10.33
N GLU A 83 -4.38 7.65 11.14
CA GLU A 83 -5.38 7.78 12.23
C GLU A 83 -4.87 8.66 13.39
N SER A 84 -3.56 8.67 13.66
CA SER A 84 -2.94 9.47 14.73
C SER A 84 -2.83 10.97 14.41
N LYS A 85 -2.87 11.35 13.12
CA LYS A 85 -2.71 12.74 12.66
C LYS A 85 -3.97 13.61 12.77
N ILE A 86 -5.08 13.06 13.25
CA ILE A 86 -6.39 13.75 13.26
C ILE A 86 -6.65 14.53 14.57
N ASP A 87 -5.84 14.38 15.61
CA ASP A 87 -6.08 15.01 16.93
C ASP A 87 -5.32 16.33 17.22
N ASP A 88 -4.43 16.80 16.34
CA ASP A 88 -3.57 17.98 16.62
C ASP A 88 -3.97 19.29 15.91
N ASP A 89 -5.08 19.33 15.18
CA ASP A 89 -5.71 20.59 14.71
C ASP A 89 -6.96 20.89 15.55
N GLU A 90 -6.77 20.90 16.87
CA GLU A 90 -7.68 21.51 17.82
C GLU A 90 -7.66 23.03 17.54
N TRP A 91 -8.69 23.48 16.83
CA TRP A 91 -9.00 24.87 16.56
C TRP A 91 -8.90 25.72 17.83
N LEU A 92 -7.77 26.41 18.02
CA LEU A 92 -7.73 27.63 18.83
C LEU A 92 -8.22 28.81 17.99
N GLU A 93 -9.42 28.71 17.44
CA GLU A 93 -10.21 29.89 17.08
C GLU A 93 -11.15 30.22 18.23
N GLY A 94 -10.59 30.93 19.19
CA GLY A 94 -11.23 31.62 20.31
C GLY A 94 -10.08 32.22 21.12
N GLU A 95 -9.94 33.53 21.28
CA GLU A 95 -10.95 34.53 21.59
C GLU A 95 -10.46 35.95 21.22
N LEU A 96 -11.40 36.73 20.66
CA LEU A 96 -11.57 38.20 20.74
C LEU A 96 -10.50 39.14 20.14
#